data_AF-A0A5C9EF25-F1
#
_entry.id   AF-A0A5C9EF25-F1
#
_cell.length_a   1.000
_cell.length_b   1.000
_cell.length_c   1.000
_cell.angle_alpha   90.00
_cell.angle_beta   90.00
_cell.angle_gamma   90.00
#
_symmetry.space_group_name_H-M   'P 1'
#
loop_
_entity.id
_entity.type
_entity.pdbx_description
1 polymer ?
#
loop_
_entity_poly.entity_id
_entity_poly.type
_entity_poly.pdbx_seq_one_letter_code
_entity_poly.pdbx_strand_id
1 'polypeptide(L)'
;MIALGDNPWTLIILTLFELLLILIPPWIASKIERNTLSAQLEELGANELARINIHQTKLLILGLIFGIGLFFFGGFIYDLNILIIRHVFGEIFLKNAQENRILTTPIQPTLLQFIIILLLQIFVVAFSEEFFFRAFLIKKFNKKFKPFFSLLISSLIFTLYHTPPFIIPFITIITFFGYYFILGILLSLLYYVTDYSILQNITAHGLFNILILIF
;
A
#
# COMPACT_ATOMS: atom_id res chain seq x y z
N MET A 1 22.15 -0.57 -3.62
CA MET A 1 20.93 -1.40 -3.62
C MET A 1 20.74 -2.03 -2.25
N ILE A 2 19.56 -1.89 -1.64
CA ILE A 2 19.17 -2.66 -0.45
C ILE A 2 18.30 -3.81 -0.97
N ALA A 3 18.82 -5.03 -0.96
CA ALA A 3 18.13 -6.21 -1.49
C ALA A 3 17.53 -7.04 -0.36
N LEU A 4 16.34 -6.65 0.11
CA LEU A 4 15.64 -7.38 1.17
C LEU A 4 15.17 -8.77 0.70
N GLY A 5 15.00 -8.94 -0.62
CA GLY A 5 14.62 -10.21 -1.25
C GLY A 5 15.72 -11.26 -1.36
N ASP A 6 16.98 -10.95 -1.07
CA ASP A 6 18.11 -11.90 -1.15
C ASP A 6 17.95 -13.06 -0.16
N ASN A 7 17.36 -12.77 1.00
CA ASN A 7 17.00 -13.78 1.99
C ASN A 7 15.47 -13.76 2.21
N PRO A 8 14.72 -14.71 1.64
CA PRO A 8 13.27 -14.77 1.79
C PRO A 8 12.80 -14.81 3.25
N TRP A 9 13.58 -15.38 4.17
CA TRP A 9 13.22 -15.37 5.60
C TRP A 9 13.35 -13.98 6.21
N THR A 10 14.37 -13.21 5.83
CA THR A 10 14.49 -11.81 6.24
C THR A 10 13.30 -11.01 5.73
N LEU A 11 12.92 -11.18 4.46
CA LEU A 11 11.73 -10.52 3.90
C LEU A 11 10.46 -10.89 4.66
N ILE A 12 10.24 -12.18 4.97
CA ILE A 12 9.09 -12.66 5.75
C ILE A 12 9.05 -11.99 7.13
N ILE A 13 10.17 -11.98 7.85
CA ILE A 13 10.26 -11.38 9.20
C ILE A 13 10.00 -9.87 9.12
N LEU A 14 10.62 -9.18 8.17
CA LEU A 14 10.42 -7.73 7.98
C LEU A 14 8.97 -7.40 7.62
N THR A 15 8.32 -8.24 6.81
CA THR A 15 6.90 -8.06 6.45
C THR A 15 5.99 -8.10 7.69
N LEU A 16 6.33 -8.87 8.73
CA LEU A 16 5.54 -8.88 9.96
C LEU A 16 5.59 -7.56 10.73
N PHE A 17 6.61 -6.72 10.52
CA PHE A 17 6.66 -5.39 11.13
C PHE A 17 5.60 -4.44 10.56
N GLU A 18 5.01 -4.74 9.40
CA GLU A 18 3.88 -3.98 8.84
C GLU A 18 2.68 -3.95 9.80
N LEU A 19 2.51 -4.98 10.64
CA LEU A 19 1.45 -5.02 11.65
C LEU A 19 1.52 -3.83 12.63
N LEU A 20 2.68 -3.19 12.77
CA LEU A 20 2.82 -1.97 13.55
C LEU A 20 1.97 -0.82 13.01
N LEU A 21 1.69 -0.77 11.70
CA LEU A 21 0.81 0.23 11.07
C LEU A 21 -0.64 0.12 11.57
N ILE A 22 -1.06 -1.05 12.05
CA ILE A 22 -2.40 -1.29 12.60
C ILE A 22 -2.44 -0.93 14.09
N LEU A 23 -1.35 -1.19 14.80
CA LEU A 23 -1.33 -1.10 16.27
C LEU A 23 -0.91 0.29 16.76
N ILE A 24 0.19 0.83 16.23
CA ILE A 24 0.81 2.05 16.77
C ILE A 24 -0.06 3.29 16.54
N PRO A 25 -0.53 3.59 15.31
CA PRO A 25 -1.27 4.84 15.07
C PRO A 25 -2.61 4.91 15.83
N PRO A 26 -3.46 3.86 15.85
CA PRO A 26 -4.66 3.85 16.69
C PRO A 26 -4.35 3.89 18.18
N TRP A 27 -3.26 3.26 18.64
CA TRP A 27 -2.85 3.36 20.05
C TRP A 27 -2.45 4.79 20.43
N ILE A 28 -1.64 5.49 19.61
CA ILE A 28 -1.29 6.89 19.83
C ILE A 28 -2.56 7.76 19.82
N ALA A 29 -3.43 7.58 18.83
CA ALA A 29 -4.70 8.30 18.75
C ALA A 29 -5.58 8.06 19.99
N SER A 30 -5.59 6.83 20.53
CA SER A 30 -6.35 6.51 21.74
C SER A 30 -5.90 7.29 22.97
N LYS A 31 -4.59 7.54 23.09
CA LYS A 31 -4.02 8.35 24.17
C LYS A 31 -4.34 9.83 24.02
N ILE A 32 -4.33 10.34 22.79
CA ILE A 32 -4.63 11.75 22.50
C ILE A 32 -6.13 12.04 22.67
N GLU A 33 -6.99 11.18 22.12
CA GLU A 33 -8.45 11.34 22.12
C GLU A 33 -9.11 10.83 23.42
N ARG A 34 -8.32 10.26 24.35
CA ARG A 34 -8.78 9.72 25.65
C ARG A 34 -9.89 8.67 25.52
N ASN A 35 -9.78 7.78 24.55
CA ASN A 35 -10.68 6.64 24.35
C ASN A 35 -9.90 5.31 24.33
N THR A 36 -10.60 4.19 24.17
CA THR A 36 -9.99 2.86 24.16
C THR A 36 -9.45 2.50 22.77
N LEU A 37 -8.43 1.64 22.71
CA LEU A 37 -7.93 1.11 21.44
C LEU A 37 -9.01 0.36 20.65
N SER A 38 -9.89 -0.39 21.34
CA SER A 38 -11.04 -1.05 20.70
C SER A 38 -11.95 -0.03 20.01
N ALA A 39 -12.31 1.06 20.69
CA ALA A 39 -13.14 2.10 20.10
C ALA A 39 -12.49 2.73 18.86
N GLN A 40 -11.16 2.89 18.85
CA GLN A 40 -10.43 3.33 17.66
C GLN A 40 -10.52 2.29 16.53
N LEU A 41 -10.23 1.02 16.80
CA LEU A 41 -10.29 -0.04 15.77
C LEU A 41 -11.71 -0.20 15.20
N GLU A 42 -12.74 -0.06 16.03
CA GLU A 42 -14.14 -0.07 15.62
C GLU A 42 -14.48 1.13 14.73
N GLU A 43 -14.05 2.35 15.09
CA GLU A 43 -14.19 3.56 14.25
C GLU A 43 -13.56 3.35 12.86
N LEU A 44 -12.45 2.62 12.82
CA LEU A 44 -11.72 2.34 11.59
C LEU A 44 -12.41 1.28 10.71
N GLY A 45 -13.39 0.55 11.24
CA GLY A 45 -14.16 -0.44 10.48
C GLY A 45 -13.70 -1.88 10.68
N ALA A 46 -12.96 -2.19 11.76
CA ALA A 46 -12.53 -3.56 12.05
C ALA A 46 -13.70 -4.55 12.13
N ASN A 47 -14.87 -4.10 12.60
CA ASN A 47 -16.08 -4.90 12.70
C ASN A 47 -16.68 -5.29 11.34
N GLU A 48 -16.40 -4.51 10.28
CA GLU A 48 -16.87 -4.82 8.92
C GLU A 48 -16.17 -6.03 8.33
N LEU A 49 -14.99 -6.41 8.84
CA LEU A 49 -14.23 -7.54 8.31
C LEU A 49 -14.76 -8.90 8.81
N ALA A 50 -15.51 -8.91 9.92
CA ALA A 50 -15.91 -10.14 10.60
C ALA A 50 -17.25 -10.72 10.11
N ARG A 51 -18.01 -9.98 9.30
CA ARG A 51 -19.29 -10.44 8.75
C ARG A 51 -19.07 -11.01 7.35
N ILE A 52 -19.91 -11.94 6.91
CA ILE A 52 -19.99 -12.34 5.49
C ILE A 52 -21.45 -12.23 5.07
N ASN A 53 -21.74 -11.30 4.16
CA ASN A 53 -23.04 -11.08 3.57
C ASN A 53 -22.90 -10.70 2.10
N ILE A 54 -24.04 -10.58 1.40
CA ILE A 54 -24.06 -10.30 -0.04
C ILE A 54 -23.38 -8.97 -0.41
N HIS A 55 -23.41 -7.97 0.48
CA HIS A 55 -22.74 -6.70 0.27
C HIS A 55 -21.22 -6.87 0.31
N GLN A 56 -20.69 -7.62 1.28
CA GLN A 56 -19.26 -7.92 1.37
C GLN A 56 -18.79 -8.80 0.20
N THR A 57 -19.60 -9.75 -0.25
CA THR A 57 -19.28 -10.52 -1.47
C THR A 57 -19.13 -9.59 -2.69
N LYS A 58 -20.00 -8.59 -2.83
CA LYS A 58 -19.87 -7.59 -3.91
C LYS A 58 -18.59 -6.77 -3.79
N LEU A 59 -18.23 -6.35 -2.57
CA LEU A 59 -16.98 -5.63 -2.31
C LEU A 59 -15.75 -6.48 -2.64
N LEU A 60 -15.75 -7.76 -2.27
CA LEU A 60 -14.68 -8.69 -2.64
C LEU A 60 -14.54 -8.82 -4.17
N ILE A 61 -15.66 -9.03 -4.89
CA ILE A 61 -15.64 -9.11 -6.35
C ILE A 61 -15.12 -7.81 -6.97
N LEU A 62 -15.59 -6.66 -6.48
CA LEU A 62 -15.11 -5.36 -6.93
C LEU A 62 -13.61 -5.20 -6.69
N GLY A 63 -13.13 -5.62 -5.52
CA GLY A 63 -11.71 -5.62 -5.19
C GLY A 63 -10.89 -6.50 -6.12
N LEU A 64 -11.36 -7.71 -6.46
CA LEU A 64 -10.68 -8.58 -7.43
C LEU A 64 -10.61 -7.94 -8.82
N ILE A 65 -11.72 -7.39 -9.32
CA ILE A 65 -11.76 -6.70 -10.63
C ILE A 65 -10.79 -5.52 -10.62
N PHE A 66 -10.82 -4.70 -9.56
CA PHE A 66 -9.96 -3.54 -9.44
C PHE A 66 -8.49 -3.93 -9.26
N GLY A 67 -8.18 -5.01 -8.56
CA GLY A 67 -6.81 -5.52 -8.40
C GLY A 67 -6.20 -5.98 -9.72
N ILE A 68 -6.97 -6.70 -10.55
CA ILE A 68 -6.55 -7.05 -11.92
C ILE A 68 -6.36 -5.78 -12.76
N GLY A 69 -7.31 -4.84 -12.66
CA GLY A 69 -7.21 -3.54 -13.34
C GLY A 69 -5.96 -2.75 -12.93
N LEU A 70 -5.64 -2.73 -11.63
CA LEU A 70 -4.44 -2.11 -11.07
C LEU A 70 -3.17 -2.77 -11.57
N PHE A 71 -3.15 -4.08 -11.80
CA PHE A 71 -1.98 -4.75 -12.35
C PHE A 71 -1.63 -4.21 -13.75
N PHE A 72 -2.59 -4.21 -14.66
CA PHE A 72 -2.36 -3.71 -16.02
C PHE A 72 -2.15 -2.19 -16.03
N PHE A 73 -2.99 -1.43 -15.33
CA PHE A 73 -2.89 0.02 -15.32
C PHE A 73 -1.66 0.51 -14.56
N GLY A 74 -1.28 -0.16 -13.47
CA GLY A 74 -0.06 0.09 -12.71
C GLY A 74 1.18 -0.16 -13.56
N GLY A 75 1.23 -1.26 -14.32
CA GLY A 75 2.31 -1.49 -15.29
C GLY A 75 2.40 -0.35 -16.33
N PHE A 76 1.26 0.06 -16.89
CA PHE A 76 1.21 1.21 -17.81
C PHE A 76 1.68 2.52 -17.17
N ILE A 77 1.23 2.84 -15.95
CA ILE A 77 1.67 4.04 -15.21
C ILE A 77 3.17 3.98 -14.95
N TYR A 78 3.70 2.81 -14.57
CA TYR A 78 5.11 2.60 -14.34
C TYR A 78 5.92 2.91 -15.60
N ASP A 79 5.55 2.31 -16.74
CA ASP A 79 6.24 2.52 -18.02
C ASP A 79 6.18 3.98 -18.48
N LEU A 80 5.01 4.60 -18.35
CA LEU A 80 4.83 6.03 -18.66
C LEU A 80 5.70 6.91 -17.76
N ASN A 81 5.74 6.62 -16.46
CA ASN A 81 6.57 7.34 -15.50
C ASN A 81 8.06 7.19 -15.84
N ILE A 82 8.53 5.99 -16.18
CA ILE A 82 9.92 5.76 -16.61
C ILE A 82 10.24 6.52 -17.89
N LEU A 83 9.33 6.55 -18.86
CA LEU A 83 9.48 7.33 -20.10
C LEU A 83 9.62 8.83 -19.82
N ILE A 84 8.77 9.38 -18.94
CA ILE A 84 8.81 10.79 -18.54
C ILE A 84 10.15 11.09 -17.85
N ILE A 85 10.56 10.28 -16.87
CA ILE A 85 11.81 10.49 -16.13
C ILE A 85 13.02 10.41 -17.06
N ARG A 86 13.05 9.44 -17.97
CA ARG A 86 14.10 9.31 -18.99
C ARG A 86 14.16 10.54 -19.88
N HIS A 87 13.02 11.04 -20.33
CA HIS A 87 12.98 12.21 -21.22
C HIS A 87 13.39 13.50 -20.52
N VAL A 88 12.95 13.71 -19.27
CA VAL A 88 13.20 14.94 -18.51
C VAL A 88 14.60 14.97 -17.90
N PHE A 89 15.09 13.85 -17.38
CA PHE A 89 16.34 13.79 -16.59
C PHE A 89 17.46 12.96 -17.23
N GLY A 90 17.17 12.19 -18.29
CA GLY A 90 18.15 11.37 -19.01
C GLY A 90 18.38 9.97 -18.41
N GLU A 91 19.06 9.12 -19.19
CA GLU A 91 19.29 7.70 -18.84
C GLU A 91 20.17 7.51 -17.60
N ILE A 92 21.18 8.37 -17.41
CA ILE A 92 22.09 8.27 -16.26
C ILE A 92 21.32 8.50 -14.96
N PHE A 93 20.42 9.49 -14.93
CA PHE A 93 19.57 9.76 -13.77
C PHE A 93 18.67 8.56 -13.46
N LEU A 94 18.01 8.02 -14.48
CA LEU A 94 17.13 6.86 -14.34
C LEU A 94 17.88 5.62 -13.83
N LYS A 95 19.04 5.31 -14.41
CA LYS A 95 19.88 4.18 -14.00
C LYS A 95 20.30 4.30 -12.53
N ASN A 96 20.80 5.47 -12.13
CA ASN A 96 21.19 5.72 -10.75
C ASN A 96 20.00 5.57 -9.78
N ALA A 97 18.80 6.02 -10.18
CA ALA A 97 17.60 5.86 -9.37
C ALA A 97 17.19 4.38 -9.20
N GLN A 98 17.28 3.58 -10.27
CA GLN A 98 16.94 2.16 -10.26
C GLN A 98 17.94 1.31 -9.44
N GLU A 99 19.23 1.62 -9.48
CA GLU A 99 20.27 0.91 -8.71
C GLU A 99 20.18 1.15 -7.19
N ASN A 100 19.54 2.27 -6.80
CA ASN A 100 19.39 2.68 -5.41
C ASN A 100 17.99 2.41 -4.82
N ARG A 101 17.14 1.67 -5.52
CA ARG A 101 15.84 1.23 -4.97
C ARG A 101 16.01 0.10 -3.95
N ILE A 102 14.98 -0.08 -3.12
CA ILE A 102 14.85 -1.24 -2.24
C ILE A 102 14.21 -2.36 -3.07
N LEU A 103 14.87 -3.50 -3.18
CA LEU A 103 14.35 -4.67 -3.88
C LEU A 103 13.65 -5.59 -2.88
N THR A 104 12.33 -5.72 -3.01
CA THR A 104 11.49 -6.59 -2.17
C THR A 104 11.03 -7.86 -2.89
N THR A 105 11.34 -8.01 -4.17
CA THR A 105 11.09 -9.25 -4.92
C THR A 105 12.01 -10.36 -4.41
N PRO A 106 11.47 -11.51 -3.97
CA PRO A 106 12.28 -12.60 -3.46
C PRO A 106 13.14 -13.23 -4.56
N ILE A 107 14.42 -13.47 -4.28
CA ILE A 107 15.33 -14.14 -5.20
C ILE A 107 15.38 -15.63 -4.87
N GLN A 108 14.99 -16.48 -5.82
CA GLN A 108 15.01 -17.94 -5.70
C GLN A 108 14.36 -18.49 -4.41
N PRO A 109 13.13 -18.07 -4.03
CA PRO A 109 12.46 -18.65 -2.87
C PRO A 109 12.12 -20.13 -3.11
N THR A 110 12.17 -20.94 -2.05
CA THR A 110 11.55 -22.26 -2.06
C THR A 110 10.03 -22.13 -2.25
N LEU A 111 9.36 -23.19 -2.72
CA LEU A 111 7.90 -23.17 -2.90
C LEU A 111 7.15 -22.78 -1.62
N LEU A 112 7.59 -23.30 -0.47
CA LEU A 112 6.99 -22.96 0.83
C LEU A 112 7.16 -21.47 1.15
N GLN A 113 8.37 -20.92 0.98
CA GLN A 113 8.63 -19.49 1.21
C GLN A 113 7.81 -18.61 0.26
N PHE A 114 7.70 -19.00 -1.01
CA PHE A 114 6.91 -18.27 -1.98
C PHE A 114 5.42 -18.23 -1.59
N ILE A 115 4.84 -19.38 -1.23
CA ILE A 115 3.46 -19.45 -0.72
C ILE A 115 3.26 -18.57 0.52
N ILE A 116 4.20 -18.60 1.47
CA ILE A 116 4.15 -17.74 2.66
C ILE A 116 4.15 -16.26 2.25
N ILE A 117 5.04 -15.85 1.34
CA ILE A 117 5.13 -14.47 0.87
C ILE A 117 3.81 -14.04 0.20
N LEU A 118 3.20 -14.88 -0.64
CA LEU A 118 1.91 -14.57 -1.26
C LEU A 118 0.80 -14.38 -0.23
N LEU A 119 0.74 -15.22 0.80
CA LEU A 119 -0.23 -15.06 1.89
C LEU A 119 0.02 -13.77 2.67
N LEU A 120 1.29 -13.43 2.96
CA LEU A 120 1.65 -12.19 3.64
C LEU A 120 1.24 -10.94 2.85
N GLN A 121 1.29 -10.97 1.51
CA GLN A 121 0.86 -9.83 0.69
C GLN A 121 -0.60 -9.43 0.93
N ILE A 122 -1.51 -10.40 1.13
CA ILE A 122 -2.92 -10.10 1.43
C ILE A 122 -3.11 -9.83 2.93
N PHE A 123 -2.69 -10.78 3.78
CA PHE A 123 -3.10 -10.79 5.19
C PHE A 123 -2.29 -9.85 6.07
N VAL A 124 -1.10 -9.44 5.63
CA VAL A 124 -0.22 -8.57 6.41
C VAL A 124 0.01 -7.26 5.68
N VAL A 125 0.56 -7.27 4.47
CA VAL A 125 0.92 -6.05 3.73
C VAL A 125 -0.32 -5.24 3.37
N ALA A 126 -1.17 -5.76 2.48
CA ALA A 126 -2.37 -5.04 2.04
C ALA A 126 -3.31 -4.75 3.21
N PHE A 127 -3.46 -5.70 4.15
CA PHE A 127 -4.25 -5.47 5.35
C PHE A 127 -3.76 -4.27 6.16
N SER A 128 -2.47 -4.25 6.52
CA SER A 128 -1.90 -3.21 7.38
C SER A 128 -1.83 -1.85 6.69
N GLU A 129 -1.41 -1.83 5.43
CA GLU A 129 -1.30 -0.61 4.65
C GLU A 129 -2.66 0.02 4.38
N GLU A 130 -3.65 -0.74 3.91
CA GLU A 130 -4.99 -0.18 3.69
C GLU A 130 -5.64 0.28 5.00
N PHE A 131 -5.42 -0.45 6.10
CA PHE A 131 -5.92 -0.03 7.42
C PHE A 131 -5.31 1.32 7.84
N PHE A 132 -4.00 1.51 7.66
CA PHE A 132 -3.34 2.76 8.02
C PHE A 132 -3.65 3.90 7.04
N PHE A 133 -3.37 3.72 5.76
CA PHE A 133 -3.49 4.80 4.80
C PHE A 133 -4.95 5.18 4.54
N ARG A 134 -5.88 4.21 4.52
CA ARG A 134 -7.27 4.47 4.12
C ARG A 134 -8.13 4.60 5.36
N ALA A 135 -8.20 3.56 6.18
CA ALA A 135 -9.05 3.59 7.36
C ALA A 135 -8.60 4.69 8.33
N PHE A 136 -7.31 4.76 8.69
CA PHE A 136 -6.82 5.68 9.71
C PHE A 136 -6.61 7.10 9.17
N LEU A 137 -5.70 7.30 8.22
CA LEU A 137 -5.34 8.66 7.78
C LEU A 137 -6.53 9.38 7.15
N ILE A 138 -7.24 8.77 6.19
CA ILE A 138 -8.36 9.46 5.51
C ILE A 138 -9.48 9.79 6.51
N LYS A 139 -9.91 8.86 7.39
CA LYS A 139 -10.97 9.15 8.37
C LYS A 139 -10.55 10.25 9.35
N LYS A 140 -9.32 10.21 9.87
CA LYS A 140 -8.84 11.23 10.82
C LYS A 140 -8.70 12.60 10.17
N PHE A 141 -8.21 12.69 8.94
CA PHE A 141 -8.13 13.95 8.21
C PHE A 141 -9.50 14.48 7.78
N ASN A 142 -10.47 13.62 7.44
CA ASN A 142 -11.84 14.02 7.12
C ASN A 142 -12.56 14.73 8.27
N LYS A 143 -12.13 14.54 9.53
CA LYS A 143 -12.67 15.31 10.67
C LYS A 143 -12.32 16.80 10.62
N LYS A 144 -11.29 17.19 9.86
CA LYS A 144 -10.76 18.57 9.80
C LYS A 144 -10.70 19.17 8.40
N PHE A 145 -10.59 18.34 7.37
CA PHE A 145 -10.39 18.76 5.99
C PHE A 145 -11.48 18.21 5.07
N LYS A 146 -11.64 18.84 3.89
CA LYS A 146 -12.52 18.31 2.84
C LYS A 146 -11.99 16.95 2.35
N PRO A 147 -12.87 16.01 1.93
CA PRO A 147 -12.46 14.67 1.51
C PRO A 147 -11.31 14.65 0.50
N PHE A 148 -11.34 15.53 -0.49
CA PHE A 148 -10.29 15.66 -1.49
C PHE A 148 -8.88 15.82 -0.89
N PHE A 149 -8.71 16.68 0.12
CA PHE A 149 -7.41 16.90 0.75
C PHE A 149 -6.96 15.69 1.56
N SER A 150 -7.89 14.98 2.21
CA SER A 150 -7.57 13.74 2.93
C SER A 150 -7.05 12.65 2.00
N LEU A 151 -7.64 12.52 0.79
CA LEU A 151 -7.15 11.57 -0.22
C LEU A 151 -5.75 11.95 -0.71
N LEU A 152 -5.50 13.24 -0.98
CA LEU A 152 -4.18 13.74 -1.39
C LEU A 152 -3.12 13.51 -0.31
N ILE A 153 -3.42 13.84 0.95
CA ILE A 153 -2.49 13.66 2.07
C ILE A 153 -2.17 12.18 2.26
N SER A 154 -3.19 11.30 2.24
CA SER A 154 -2.99 9.86 2.35
C SER A 154 -2.10 9.32 1.23
N SER A 155 -2.36 9.72 -0.02
CA SER A 155 -1.57 9.30 -1.18
C SER A 155 -0.12 9.81 -1.14
N LEU A 156 0.09 11.01 -0.62
CA LEU A 156 1.42 11.56 -0.40
C LEU A 156 2.19 10.75 0.66
N ILE A 157 1.58 10.46 1.80
CA ILE A 157 2.22 9.65 2.85
C ILE A 157 2.46 8.22 2.35
N PHE A 158 1.54 7.63 1.58
CA PHE A 158 1.73 6.33 0.91
C PHE A 158 2.93 6.34 -0.03
N THR A 159 3.10 7.42 -0.80
CA THR A 159 4.25 7.60 -1.70
C THR A 159 5.55 7.65 -0.92
N LEU A 160 5.61 8.48 0.11
CA LEU A 160 6.78 8.61 0.97
C LEU A 160 7.07 7.33 1.75
N TYR A 161 6.06 6.52 2.07
CA TYR A 161 6.26 5.20 2.68
C TYR A 161 7.01 4.25 1.76
N HIS A 162 6.63 4.22 0.48
CA HIS A 162 7.29 3.40 -0.55
C HIS A 162 8.62 3.99 -1.03
N THR A 163 8.84 5.28 -0.76
CA THR A 163 10.07 6.00 -1.07
C THR A 163 10.64 6.67 0.19
N PRO A 164 10.96 5.87 1.24
CA PRO A 164 11.21 6.37 2.59
C PRO A 164 12.32 7.41 2.59
N PRO A 165 12.02 8.68 2.92
CA PRO A 165 13.06 9.70 3.02
C PRO A 165 14.08 9.24 4.06
N PHE A 166 15.34 9.65 3.90
CA PHE A 166 16.49 9.27 4.74
C PHE A 166 17.06 7.87 4.51
N ILE A 167 16.29 6.92 3.95
CA ILE A 167 16.81 5.58 3.59
C ILE A 167 17.23 5.54 2.13
N ILE A 168 16.42 6.12 1.24
CA ILE A 168 16.69 6.11 -0.20
C ILE A 168 17.10 7.49 -0.73
N PRO A 169 17.94 7.55 -1.78
CA PRO A 169 18.36 8.82 -2.37
C PRO A 169 17.21 9.62 -2.96
N PHE A 170 17.34 10.95 -2.93
CA PHE A 170 16.34 11.86 -3.48
C PHE A 170 16.02 11.60 -4.96
N ILE A 171 17.01 11.16 -5.76
CA ILE A 171 16.79 10.79 -7.17
C ILE A 171 15.79 9.63 -7.29
N THR A 172 15.87 8.64 -6.42
CA THR A 172 14.97 7.48 -6.39
C THR A 172 13.57 7.90 -5.96
N ILE A 173 13.46 8.80 -4.99
CA ILE A 173 12.18 9.40 -4.58
C ILE A 173 11.52 10.08 -5.78
N ILE A 174 12.22 11.00 -6.46
CA ILE A 174 11.68 11.71 -7.64
C ILE A 174 11.24 10.70 -8.71
N THR A 175 12.09 9.72 -9.03
CA THR A 175 11.82 8.76 -10.09
C THR A 175 10.55 7.96 -9.83
N PHE A 176 10.28 7.52 -8.61
CA PHE A 176 9.12 6.67 -8.32
C PHE A 176 7.93 7.41 -7.71
N PHE A 177 8.07 8.73 -7.44
CA PHE A 177 7.01 9.53 -6.83
C PHE A 177 5.70 9.46 -7.63
N GLY A 178 5.77 9.73 -8.94
CA GLY A 178 4.56 9.75 -9.79
C GLY A 178 3.82 8.42 -9.78
N TYR A 179 4.56 7.31 -9.87
CA TYR A 179 4.00 5.96 -9.84
C TYR A 179 3.26 5.66 -8.53
N TYR A 180 3.94 5.77 -7.38
CA TYR A 180 3.31 5.45 -6.09
C TYR A 180 2.22 6.45 -5.71
N PHE A 181 2.36 7.72 -6.10
CA PHE A 181 1.35 8.74 -5.84
C PHE A 181 0.06 8.45 -6.59
N ILE A 182 0.13 8.11 -7.88
CA ILE A 182 -1.04 7.76 -8.67
C ILE A 182 -1.70 6.49 -8.11
N LEU A 183 -0.94 5.45 -7.76
CA LEU A 183 -1.50 4.26 -7.10
C LEU A 183 -2.18 4.59 -5.77
N GLY A 184 -1.56 5.43 -4.94
CA GLY A 184 -2.14 5.95 -3.71
C GLY A 184 -3.48 6.62 -3.93
N ILE A 185 -3.58 7.45 -4.99
CA ILE A 185 -4.81 8.14 -5.38
C ILE A 185 -5.87 7.14 -5.84
N LEU A 186 -5.53 6.18 -6.69
CA LEU A 186 -6.49 5.18 -7.20
C LEU A 186 -7.10 4.35 -6.06
N LEU A 187 -6.29 3.88 -5.13
CA LEU A 187 -6.76 3.15 -3.94
C LEU A 187 -7.56 4.07 -3.00
N SER A 188 -7.16 5.33 -2.83
CA SER A 188 -7.92 6.32 -2.04
C SER A 188 -9.29 6.64 -2.66
N LEU A 189 -9.36 6.70 -4.00
CA LEU A 189 -10.62 6.89 -4.72
C LEU A 189 -11.51 5.65 -4.61
N LEU A 190 -10.95 4.43 -4.75
CA LEU A 190 -11.69 3.19 -4.53
C LEU A 190 -12.32 3.18 -3.14
N TYR A 191 -11.56 3.57 -2.11
CA TYR A 191 -12.04 3.68 -0.74
C TYR A 191 -13.19 4.69 -0.61
N TYR A 192 -13.06 5.85 -1.25
CA TYR A 192 -14.06 6.91 -1.21
C TYR A 192 -15.37 6.52 -1.92
N VAL A 193 -15.30 5.91 -3.10
CA VAL A 193 -16.50 5.56 -3.90
C VAL A 193 -17.24 4.32 -3.39
N THR A 194 -16.67 3.62 -2.40
CA THR A 194 -17.26 2.44 -1.76
C THR A 194 -17.63 2.71 -0.30
N ASP A 195 -18.01 3.96 -0.02
CA ASP A 195 -18.50 4.42 1.28
C ASP A 195 -17.53 4.11 2.43
N TYR A 196 -16.23 4.20 2.17
CA TYR A 196 -15.17 4.01 3.17
C TYR A 196 -15.08 2.59 3.75
N SER A 197 -15.55 1.57 3.03
CA SER A 197 -15.24 0.18 3.39
C SER A 197 -13.78 -0.14 3.06
N ILE A 198 -13.11 -0.99 3.82
CA ILE A 198 -11.69 -1.34 3.59
C ILE A 198 -11.51 -2.65 2.80
N LEU A 199 -12.55 -3.46 2.70
CA LEU A 199 -12.44 -4.85 2.24
C LEU A 199 -12.03 -4.95 0.76
N GLN A 200 -12.65 -4.17 -0.12
CA GLN A 200 -12.31 -4.13 -1.54
C GLN A 200 -10.90 -3.56 -1.78
N ASN A 201 -10.47 -2.62 -0.94
CA ASN A 201 -9.13 -2.04 -0.99
C ASN A 201 -8.06 -3.08 -0.64
N ILE A 202 -8.23 -3.80 0.47
CA ILE A 202 -7.33 -4.89 0.88
C ILE A 202 -7.26 -5.96 -0.21
N THR A 203 -8.42 -6.31 -0.78
CA THR A 203 -8.50 -7.31 -1.86
C THR A 203 -7.80 -6.83 -3.13
N ALA A 204 -8.04 -5.59 -3.56
CA ALA A 204 -7.45 -5.02 -4.77
C ALA A 204 -5.94 -4.88 -4.63
N HIS A 205 -5.46 -4.32 -3.51
CA HIS A 205 -4.04 -4.12 -3.26
C HIS A 205 -3.32 -5.46 -3.06
N GLY A 206 -3.87 -6.38 -2.26
CA GLY A 206 -3.27 -7.70 -2.05
C GLY A 206 -3.18 -8.51 -3.34
N LEU A 207 -4.23 -8.49 -4.17
CA LEU A 207 -4.20 -9.15 -5.48
C LEU A 207 -3.19 -8.48 -6.42
N PHE A 208 -3.14 -7.15 -6.47
CA PHE A 208 -2.16 -6.40 -7.25
C PHE A 208 -0.72 -6.82 -6.90
N ASN A 209 -0.39 -6.87 -5.60
CA ASN A 209 0.94 -7.28 -5.14
C ASN A 209 1.26 -8.73 -5.51
N ILE A 210 0.28 -9.65 -5.36
CA ILE A 210 0.44 -11.05 -5.77
C ILE A 210 0.72 -11.16 -7.27
N LEU A 211 -0.02 -10.43 -8.10
CA LEU A 211 0.15 -10.48 -9.55
C LEU A 211 1.53 -9.98 -9.97
N ILE A 212 2.05 -8.91 -9.35
CA ILE A 212 3.43 -8.43 -9.57
C ILE A 212 4.49 -9.48 -9.19
N LEU A 213 4.23 -10.30 -8.16
CA LEU A 213 5.18 -11.33 -7.74
C LEU A 213 5.16 -12.55 -8.66
N ILE A 214 4.04 -12.80 -9.36
CA ILE A 214 3.86 -13.96 -10.23
C ILE A 214 4.29 -13.66 -11.67
N PHE A 215 4.06 -12.45 -12.17
CA PHE A 215 4.23 -12.04 -13.56
C PHE A 215 5.22 -10.88 -13.69
#